data_AF-A0A7X7UAY8-F1
#
_entry.id   AF-A0A7X7UAY8-F1
#
_cell.length_a   1.000
_cell.length_b   1.000
_cell.length_c   1.000
_cell.angle_alpha   90.00
_cell.angle_beta   90.00
_cell.angle_gamma   90.00
#
_symmetry.space_group_name_H-M   'P 1'
#
loop_
_entity.id
_entity.type
_entity.pdbx_description
1 polymer ?
#
loop_
_entity_poly.entity_id
_entity_poly.type
_entity_poly.pdbx_seq_one_letter_code
_entity_poly.pdbx_strand_id
1 'polypeptide(L)' 'MIVEIQGGYRLRQNLGGLGIHPGDTVEVLQKGHFGGPVLIEIHGVKVAIGLGQVKKIEVEVDEE' A
#
# COMPACT_ATOMS: atom_id res chain seq x y z
N MET A 1 8.45 0.44 -5.70
CA MET A 1 7.33 1.06 -6.46
C MET A 1 6.09 0.15 -6.47
N ILE A 2 4.85 0.69 -6.51
CA ILE A 2 3.64 -0.13 -6.74
C ILE A 2 3.55 -0.52 -8.21
N VAL A 3 3.49 -1.83 -8.50
CA VAL A 3 3.35 -2.36 -9.86
C VAL A 3 1.88 -2.53 -10.21
N GLU A 4 1.12 -3.19 -9.34
CA GLU A 4 -0.29 -3.48 -9.59
C GLU A 4 -1.12 -3.56 -8.29
N ILE A 5 -2.42 -3.28 -8.41
CA ILE A 5 -3.40 -3.50 -7.34
C ILE A 5 -4.42 -4.55 -7.81
N GLN A 6 -4.27 -5.76 -7.29
CA GLN A 6 -5.12 -6.92 -7.52
C GLN A 6 -6.41 -6.84 -6.70
N GLY A 7 -7.41 -6.14 -7.23
CA GLY A 7 -8.71 -6.04 -6.58
C GLY A 7 -9.79 -5.42 -7.44
N GLY A 8 -11.04 -5.58 -7.02
CA GLY A 8 -12.19 -4.98 -7.69
C GLY A 8 -12.22 -3.45 -7.58
N TYR A 9 -13.13 -2.85 -8.33
CA TYR A 9 -13.33 -1.41 -8.44
C TYR A 9 -13.35 -0.67 -7.09
N ARG A 10 -14.08 -1.18 -6.09
CA ARG A 10 -14.17 -0.55 -4.76
C ARG A 10 -12.83 -0.45 -4.03
N LEU A 11 -11.98 -1.47 -4.13
CA LEU A 11 -10.67 -1.44 -3.48
C LEU A 11 -9.77 -0.40 -4.15
N ARG A 12 -9.74 -0.40 -5.49
CA ARG A 12 -8.97 0.58 -6.26
C ARG A 12 -9.45 2.01 -6.01
N GLN A 13 -10.76 2.23 -5.88
CA GLN A 13 -11.31 3.54 -5.55
C GLN A 13 -10.95 3.98 -4.13
N ASN A 14 -11.03 3.08 -3.14
CA ASN A 14 -10.63 3.40 -1.77
C ASN A 14 -9.13 3.74 -1.66
N LEU A 15 -8.28 2.92 -2.28
CA LEU A 15 -6.83 3.16 -2.33
C LEU A 15 -6.50 4.44 -3.10
N GLY A 16 -7.15 4.69 -4.24
CA GLY A 16 -7.00 5.93 -5.00
C GLY A 16 -7.46 7.16 -4.22
N GLY A 17 -8.49 7.05 -3.38
CA GLY A 17 -8.90 8.12 -2.46
C GLY A 17 -7.86 8.45 -1.38
N LEU A 18 -6.93 7.54 -1.12
CA LEU A 18 -5.77 7.73 -0.23
C LEU A 18 -4.51 8.19 -0.98
N GLY A 19 -4.60 8.38 -2.31
CA GLY A 19 -3.45 8.73 -3.16
C GLY A 19 -2.54 7.55 -3.48
N ILE A 20 -3.10 6.33 -3.53
CA ILE A 20 -2.36 5.09 -3.80
C ILE A 20 -2.73 4.59 -5.19
N HIS A 21 -1.78 4.68 -6.10
CA HIS A 21 -1.92 4.28 -7.50
C HIS A 21 -0.74 3.42 -7.96
N PRO A 22 -0.94 2.56 -8.98
CA PRO A 22 0.18 1.96 -9.68
C PRO A 22 1.16 3.03 -10.19
N GLY A 23 2.45 2.81 -9.94
CA GLY A 23 3.52 3.77 -10.21
C GLY A 23 3.94 4.62 -9.01
N ASP A 24 3.17 4.62 -7.91
CA ASP A 24 3.57 5.37 -6.71
C ASP A 24 4.70 4.66 -5.95
N THR A 25 5.63 5.46 -5.43
CA THR A 25 6.66 4.97 -4.50
C THR A 25 6.09 4.98 -3.09
N VAL A 26 6.25 3.84 -2.42
CA VAL A 26 5.75 3.65 -1.06
C VAL A 26 6.87 3.14 -0.18
N GLU A 27 6.93 3.65 1.04
CA GLU A 27 7.90 3.22 2.04
C GLU A 27 7.18 2.50 3.17
N VAL A 28 7.69 1.34 3.57
CA VAL A 28 7.13 0.57 4.69
C VAL A 28 7.77 1.04 5.99
N LEU A 29 7.03 1.84 6.76
CA LEU A 29 7.53 2.39 8.03
C LEU A 29 7.48 1.35 9.15
N GLN A 30 6.36 0.64 9.30
CA GLN A 30 6.18 -0.32 10.37
C GLN A 30 5.16 -1.39 10.02
N LYS A 31 5.45 -2.63 10.43
CA LYS A 31 4.47 -3.73 10.38
C LYS A 31 3.86 -3.89 11.78
N GLY A 32 2.53 -3.83 11.88
CA GLY A 32 1.84 -4.03 13.16
C GLY A 32 2.09 -5.43 13.74
N HIS A 33 2.22 -5.54 15.06
CA HIS A 33 2.33 -6.82 15.76
C HIS A 33 1.05 -7.67 15.58
N PHE A 34 1.17 -9.01 15.62
CA PHE A 34 0.05 -9.97 15.51
C PHE A 34 -0.81 -9.84 14.23
N GLY A 35 -0.20 -9.48 13.09
CA GLY A 35 -0.94 -9.30 11.84
C GLY A 35 -1.76 -8.00 11.81
N GLY A 36 -1.33 -7.00 12.58
CA GLY A 36 -1.87 -5.65 12.52
C GLY A 36 -1.67 -4.98 11.15
N PRO A 37 -2.28 -3.80 10.94
CA PRO A 37 -2.11 -3.06 9.71
C PRO A 37 -0.64 -2.71 9.48
N VAL A 38 -0.25 -2.61 8.20
CA VAL A 38 1.06 -2.13 7.78
C VAL A 38 0.97 -0.63 7.64
N LEU A 39 1.83 0.08 8.37
CA LEU A 39 1.99 1.52 8.23
C LEU A 39 2.96 1.78 7.08
N ILE A 40 2.47 2.49 6.08
CA ILE A 40 3.27 2.91 4.92
C ILE A 40 3.25 4.43 4.79
N GLU A 41 4.26 4.97 4.13
CA GLU A 41 4.35 6.37 3.76
C GLU A 41 4.28 6.51 2.24
N ILE A 42 3.39 7.39 1.78
CA ILE A 42 3.14 7.66 0.36
C ILE A 42 2.98 9.17 0.23
N HIS A 43 3.73 9.80 -0.67
CA HIS A 43 3.68 11.26 -0.90
C HIS A 43 3.88 12.09 0.39
N GLY A 44 4.68 11.59 1.35
CA GLY A 44 4.91 12.22 2.65
C GLY A 44 3.75 12.11 3.65
N VAL A 45 2.75 11.27 3.36
CA VAL A 45 1.60 11.00 4.22
C VAL A 45 1.68 9.56 4.74
N LYS A 46 1.47 9.40 6.05
CA LYS A 46 1.47 8.09 6.72
C LYS A 46 0.08 7.49 6.71
N VAL A 47 -0.06 6.32 6.11
CA VAL A 47 -1.32 5.60 5.94
C VAL A 47 -1.19 4.20 6.50
N ALA A 48 -2.16 3.79 7.31
CA ALA A 48 -2.24 2.42 7.82
C ALA A 48 -3.11 1.56 6.89
N ILE A 49 -2.54 0.50 6.33
CA ILE A 49 -3.25 -0.43 5.44
C ILE A 49 -3.44 -1.78 6.13
N GLY A 50 -4.69 -2.23 6.21
CA GLY A 50 -5.00 -3.56 6.73
C GLY A 50 -4.47 -4.68 5.85
N LEU A 51 -4.11 -5.83 6.45
CA LEU A 51 -3.54 -6.98 5.75
C LEU A 51 -4.32 -7.45 4.53
N GLY A 52 -5.66 -7.39 4.56
CA GLY A 52 -6.51 -7.82 3.44
C GLY A 52 -6.36 -6.96 2.18
N GLN A 53 -5.90 -5.71 2.35
CA GLN A 53 -5.57 -4.81 1.24
C GLN A 53 -4.09 -4.95 0.86
N VAL A 54 -3.17 -5.05 1.83
CA VAL A 54 -1.74 -5.25 1.56
C VAL A 54 -1.48 -6.49 0.69
N LYS A 55 -2.15 -7.61 0.97
CA LYS A 55 -2.02 -8.86 0.20
C LYS A 55 -2.41 -8.74 -1.29
N LYS A 56 -3.04 -7.64 -1.67
CA LYS A 56 -3.55 -7.36 -3.01
C LYS A 56 -2.73 -6.31 -3.75
N ILE A 57 -1.71 -5.73 -3.10
CA ILE A 57 -0.86 -4.71 -3.70
C ILE A 57 0.46 -5.39 -4.03
N GLU A 58 0.79 -5.38 -5.31
CA GLU A 58 2.03 -5.91 -5.83
C GLU A 58 3.03 -4.75 -5.93
N VAL A 59 4.18 -4.93 -5.29
CA VAL A 59 5.22 -3.91 -5.21
C VAL A 59 6.53 -4.50 -5.70
N GLU A 60 7.26 -3.68 -6.45
CA GLU A 60 8.65 -3.91 -6.80
C GLU A 60 9.52 -3.26 -5.74
N VAL A 61 10.48 -4.03 -5.22
CA VAL A 61 11.43 -3.56 -4.22
C VAL A 61 12.67 -3.12 -4.97
N ASP A 62 12.96 -1.82 -4.94
CA ASP A 62 14.23 -1.30 -5.41
C ASP A 62 15.25 -1.51 -4.28
N GLU A 63 16.11 -2.51 -4.44
CA GLU A 63 17.31 -2.66 -3.61
C GLU A 63 18.33 -1.61 -4.10
N GLU A 64 18.55 -0.56 -3.30
CA GLU A 64 19.78 0.25 -3.42
C GLU A 64 20.99 -0.53 -2.87
#